data_AF-A0A2E6H1H0-F1
#
_entry.id   AF-A0A2E6H1H0-F1
#
_cell.length_a   1.000
_cell.length_b   1.000
_cell.length_c   1.000
_cell.angle_alpha   90.00
_cell.angle_beta   90.00
_cell.angle_gamma   90.00
#
_symmetry.space_group_name_H-M   'P 1'
#
loop_
_entity.id
_entity.type
_entity.pdbx_description
1 polymer ?
#
loop_
_entity_poly.entity_id
_entity_poly.type
_entity_poly.pdbx_seq_one_letter_code
_entity_poly.pdbx_strand_id
1 'polypeptide(L)'
;MSKTFTLEQLTEGIRQRHLGTANRRLVEKWSRTGLLRGLDSVYRENMAMLLENQAAQQLREANSLGDGSGTGVASGDIRGFTNIAFPIVRRVFGGLVANELVSIQPMSLPSGLLFYLDYTYGSNVGASASPTGGTPADGTHTYSAGASIYSSPVGNIQAGSDALGGMYNLAGSGYSRVHENVTVTAGVSCGAHGATNGAFVDGATLDSAGKDAKLLQFDPAVLASIDDDGEGFSALIIDISGSDFNRADKTMIKDFAVHGHADAGALPGGLQEHGTSIQNIRRLNQRGDWDPSNLTNPWTPNAMSGDELLVIVGDTATQAAGMAVSFVQAPTRASGDSGDSLVVPSFESDFDTEPSPEIPEIDIKIESIAVTAVTRKLRARWSPELAQDLNAYHSLDAEVELTQILSEQIALELDREILNDLLTSASGANLFWSRAPGKFVNKNSGAEVFQTQTPAGAPGPQFTGTVREWYETLTETVIDCANTIHRKTLRGSANFMVVGPDVATILESSVLYRPSYSLDGDGQVGAPMSLGAEKVGTLSNRFTVYKDPYFPRNKILVGYKGGSYLETGYVYAPYVPLIVTPTIFAPEDFTPRKGVMTRYGKKMVRADFYGTVTVLDLDVI
;
A
#
# COMPACT_ATOMS: atom_id res chain seq x y z
N MET A 1 53.29 8.36 -31.58
CA MET A 1 52.17 7.62 -32.21
C MET A 1 51.13 7.35 -31.13
N SER A 2 50.04 8.11 -31.11
CA SER A 2 48.88 7.84 -30.26
C SER A 2 48.11 6.64 -30.85
N LYS A 3 47.98 5.54 -30.10
CA LYS A 3 47.12 4.43 -30.50
C LYS A 3 45.67 4.91 -30.46
N THR A 4 45.07 5.11 -31.62
CA THR A 4 43.63 5.35 -31.78
C THR A 4 42.91 4.01 -31.71
N PHE A 5 42.11 3.78 -30.66
CA PHE A 5 41.24 2.62 -30.56
C PHE A 5 40.08 2.75 -31.53
N THR A 6 39.77 1.70 -32.27
CA THR A 6 38.63 1.69 -33.20
C THR A 6 37.32 1.51 -32.43
N LEU A 7 36.22 2.05 -32.95
CA LEU A 7 34.88 1.88 -32.35
C LEU A 7 34.55 0.39 -32.17
N GLU A 8 35.00 -0.48 -33.08
CA GLU A 8 34.84 -1.94 -32.98
C GLU A 8 35.62 -2.54 -31.80
N GLN A 9 36.86 -2.09 -31.52
CA GLN A 9 37.61 -2.51 -30.33
C GLN A 9 37.00 -1.98 -29.04
N LEU A 10 36.36 -0.81 -29.08
CA LEU A 10 35.64 -0.23 -27.94
C LEU A 10 34.23 -0.84 -27.74
N THR A 11 33.67 -1.46 -28.77
CA THR A 11 32.32 -2.07 -28.72
C THR A 11 32.36 -3.60 -28.69
N GLU A 12 33.54 -4.23 -28.81
CA GLU A 12 33.75 -5.66 -28.61
C GLU A 12 33.38 -6.05 -27.17
N GLY A 13 32.20 -6.66 -27.00
CA GLY A 13 31.65 -7.06 -25.71
C GLY A 13 30.48 -6.21 -25.22
N ILE A 14 30.26 -5.00 -25.77
CA ILE A 14 29.06 -4.19 -25.50
C ILE A 14 27.89 -4.72 -26.35
N ARG A 15 27.36 -5.88 -25.95
CA ARG A 15 26.05 -6.32 -26.44
C ARG A 15 25.00 -5.62 -25.59
N GLN A 16 24.16 -4.78 -26.20
CA GLN A 16 22.92 -4.33 -25.56
C GLN A 16 22.12 -5.57 -25.16
N ARG A 17 22.19 -5.95 -23.88
CA ARG A 17 21.41 -7.04 -23.33
C ARG A 17 19.99 -6.53 -23.17
N HIS A 18 19.20 -6.64 -24.25
CA HIS A 18 17.76 -6.48 -24.12
C HIS A 18 17.24 -7.62 -23.23
N LEU A 19 16.94 -7.30 -21.97
CA LEU A 19 16.44 -8.26 -20.97
C LEU A 19 15.23 -9.05 -21.50
N GLY A 20 14.36 -8.41 -22.27
CA GLY A 20 13.21 -9.06 -22.89
C GLY A 20 13.56 -10.14 -23.92
N THR A 21 14.63 -9.97 -24.71
CA THR A 21 15.05 -11.01 -25.67
C THR A 21 15.81 -12.15 -24.98
N ALA A 22 16.53 -11.84 -23.90
CA ALA A 22 17.18 -12.85 -23.06
C ALA A 22 16.14 -13.74 -22.34
N ASN A 23 15.11 -13.14 -21.73
CA ASN A 23 14.03 -13.88 -21.06
C ASN A 23 13.27 -14.78 -22.04
N ARG A 24 12.96 -14.29 -23.24
CA ARG A 24 12.30 -15.10 -24.29
C ARG A 24 13.11 -16.34 -24.67
N ARG A 25 14.43 -16.20 -24.82
CA ARG A 25 15.34 -17.32 -25.11
C ARG A 25 15.41 -18.32 -23.95
N LEU A 26 15.40 -17.84 -22.71
CA LEU A 26 15.37 -18.71 -21.53
C LEU A 26 14.07 -19.51 -21.47
N VAL A 27 12.92 -18.87 -21.69
CA VAL A 27 11.62 -19.54 -21.75
C VAL A 27 11.61 -20.60 -22.85
N GLU A 28 12.13 -20.29 -24.04
CA GLU A 28 12.22 -21.27 -25.14
C GLU A 28 13.08 -22.48 -24.76
N LYS A 29 14.29 -22.25 -24.21
CA LYS A 29 15.19 -23.31 -23.73
C LYS A 29 14.50 -24.24 -22.74
N TRP A 30 13.88 -23.68 -21.70
CA TRP A 30 13.27 -24.46 -20.63
C TRP A 30 11.92 -25.07 -21.02
N SER A 31 11.21 -24.49 -21.99
CA SER A 31 9.96 -25.06 -22.51
C SER A 31 10.17 -26.42 -23.17
N ARG A 32 11.33 -26.63 -23.83
CA ARG A 32 11.70 -27.90 -24.47
C ARG A 32 11.84 -29.05 -23.48
N THR A 33 12.13 -28.76 -22.21
CA THR A 33 12.28 -29.78 -21.15
C THR A 33 10.94 -30.28 -20.60
N GLY A 34 9.82 -29.63 -20.92
CA GLY A 34 8.51 -29.94 -20.35
C GLY A 34 8.27 -29.41 -18.93
N LEU A 35 9.32 -28.91 -18.24
CA LEU A 35 9.24 -28.36 -16.88
C LEU A 35 8.43 -27.06 -16.79
N LEU A 36 8.10 -26.43 -17.91
CA LEU A 36 7.27 -25.21 -17.96
C LEU A 36 5.81 -25.44 -18.40
N ARG A 37 5.40 -26.70 -18.65
CA ARG A 37 4.03 -27.00 -19.11
C ARG A 37 2.98 -26.64 -18.06
N GLY A 38 1.86 -26.05 -18.46
CA GLY A 38 0.77 -25.68 -17.54
C GLY A 38 1.01 -24.44 -16.68
N LEU A 39 2.10 -23.69 -16.92
CA LEU A 39 2.36 -22.40 -16.29
C LEU A 39 1.96 -21.24 -17.21
N ASP A 40 1.29 -20.24 -16.64
CA ASP A 40 0.92 -18.99 -17.30
C ASP A 40 2.15 -18.11 -17.59
N SER A 41 2.00 -17.13 -18.47
CA SER A 41 3.12 -16.32 -19.03
C SER A 41 4.12 -15.82 -17.98
N VAL A 42 3.66 -15.13 -16.94
CA VAL A 42 4.53 -14.53 -15.92
C VAL A 42 5.20 -15.60 -15.05
N TYR A 43 4.43 -16.59 -14.58
CA TYR A 43 4.97 -17.70 -13.78
C TYR A 43 5.97 -18.54 -14.58
N ARG A 44 5.74 -18.69 -15.88
CA ARG A 44 6.63 -19.38 -16.81
C ARG A 44 7.96 -18.65 -16.95
N GLU A 45 7.94 -17.34 -17.09
CA GLU A 45 9.16 -16.51 -17.16
C GLU A 45 9.97 -16.60 -15.85
N ASN A 46 9.29 -16.43 -14.71
CA ASN A 46 9.93 -16.52 -13.40
C ASN A 46 10.53 -17.91 -13.14
N MET A 47 9.80 -18.98 -13.47
CA MET A 47 10.28 -20.35 -13.33
C MET A 47 11.46 -20.63 -14.27
N ALA A 48 11.44 -20.11 -15.51
CA ALA A 48 12.56 -20.27 -16.44
C ALA A 48 13.86 -19.64 -15.90
N MET A 49 13.78 -18.45 -15.29
CA MET A 49 14.93 -17.82 -14.65
C MET A 49 15.42 -18.62 -13.43
N LEU A 50 14.52 -19.15 -12.60
CA LEU A 50 14.89 -19.96 -11.45
C LEU A 50 15.61 -21.26 -11.86
N LEU A 51 15.10 -21.94 -12.87
CA LEU A 51 15.73 -23.13 -13.42
C LEU A 51 17.10 -22.81 -14.03
N GLU A 52 17.27 -21.64 -14.66
CA GLU A 52 18.56 -21.20 -15.17
C GLU A 52 19.58 -20.96 -14.04
N ASN A 53 19.19 -20.25 -12.99
CA ASN A 53 20.05 -20.01 -11.82
C ASN A 53 20.44 -21.34 -11.15
N GLN A 54 19.50 -22.27 -11.06
CA GLN A 54 19.74 -23.63 -10.57
C GLN A 54 20.77 -24.37 -11.40
N ALA A 55 20.59 -24.40 -12.72
CA ALA A 55 21.55 -25.03 -13.63
C ALA A 55 22.94 -24.39 -13.54
N ALA A 56 23.01 -23.06 -13.46
CA ALA A 56 24.27 -22.33 -13.33
C ALA A 56 25.01 -22.67 -12.02
N GLN A 57 24.28 -22.81 -10.91
CA GLN A 57 24.85 -23.20 -9.62
C GLN A 57 25.34 -24.65 -9.64
N GLN A 58 24.56 -25.57 -10.20
CA GLN A 58 24.96 -26.99 -10.33
C GLN A 58 26.23 -27.14 -11.19
N LEU A 59 26.35 -26.39 -12.28
CA LEU A 59 27.56 -26.42 -13.12
C LEU A 59 28.80 -25.92 -12.37
N ARG A 60 28.65 -24.90 -11.51
CA ARG A 60 29.75 -24.43 -10.66
C ARG A 60 30.15 -25.46 -9.62
N GLU A 61 29.18 -26.11 -8.99
CA GLU A 61 29.42 -27.17 -8.00
C GLU A 61 30.13 -28.37 -8.65
N ALA A 62 29.67 -28.79 -9.84
CA ALA A 62 30.31 -29.86 -10.61
C ALA A 62 31.78 -29.56 -10.94
N ASN A 63 32.10 -28.32 -11.30
CA ASN A 63 33.48 -27.91 -11.59
C ASN A 63 34.34 -27.84 -10.31
N SER A 64 33.75 -27.46 -9.16
CA SER A 64 34.48 -27.37 -7.88
C SER A 64 34.82 -28.73 -7.25
N LEU A 65 34.01 -29.77 -7.54
CA LEU A 65 34.22 -31.14 -7.07
C LEU A 65 35.29 -31.90 -7.90
N GLY A 66 35.73 -31.32 -9.02
CA GLY A 66 36.72 -31.94 -9.93
C GLY A 66 38.19 -31.71 -9.58
N ASP A 67 38.52 -30.91 -8.54
CA ASP A 67 39.90 -30.50 -8.23
C ASP A 67 40.47 -31.13 -6.93
N GLY A 68 39.81 -32.17 -6.41
CA GLY A 68 40.27 -32.96 -5.25
C GLY A 68 40.79 -34.32 -5.68
N SER A 69 42.07 -34.59 -5.41
CA SER A 69 42.83 -35.78 -5.81
C SER A 69 42.12 -37.14 -5.68
N GLY A 70 42.21 -37.96 -6.74
CA GLY A 70 42.24 -39.42 -6.62
C GLY A 70 41.09 -40.19 -7.29
N THR A 71 41.36 -40.64 -8.52
CA THR A 71 40.74 -41.82 -9.17
C THR A 71 39.29 -41.69 -9.63
N GLY A 72 39.14 -41.22 -10.88
CA GLY A 72 38.13 -41.64 -11.86
C GLY A 72 36.75 -42.04 -11.36
N VAL A 73 35.91 -41.06 -10.99
CA VAL A 73 34.46 -41.23 -11.10
C VAL A 73 34.05 -40.60 -12.43
N ALA A 74 33.54 -41.45 -13.32
CA ALA A 74 33.14 -41.09 -14.67
C ALA A 74 32.06 -39.99 -14.66
N SER A 75 32.07 -39.13 -15.68
CA SER A 75 31.09 -38.06 -15.95
C SER A 75 29.64 -38.55 -16.19
N GLY A 76 29.31 -39.78 -15.81
CA GLY A 76 28.01 -40.44 -15.99
C GLY A 76 27.08 -40.42 -14.77
N ASP A 77 27.62 -40.32 -13.55
CA ASP A 77 26.81 -40.32 -12.30
C ASP A 77 26.10 -38.99 -12.02
N ILE A 78 26.40 -37.96 -12.82
CA ILE A 78 25.76 -36.65 -12.76
C ILE A 78 24.27 -36.72 -13.20
N ARG A 79 23.87 -37.77 -13.92
CA ARG A 79 22.48 -37.97 -14.41
C ARG A 79 21.47 -38.28 -13.30
N GLY A 80 21.90 -38.91 -12.19
CA GLY A 80 21.00 -39.27 -11.08
C GLY A 80 20.52 -38.05 -10.29
N PHE A 81 21.40 -37.08 -10.07
CA PHE A 81 21.13 -35.88 -9.28
C PHE A 81 20.27 -34.85 -10.05
N THR A 82 20.50 -34.69 -11.37
CA THR A 82 19.75 -33.76 -12.23
C THR A 82 18.29 -34.16 -12.43
N ASN A 83 17.96 -35.45 -12.40
CA ASN A 83 16.59 -35.91 -12.61
C ASN A 83 15.68 -35.66 -11.39
N ILE A 84 16.25 -35.48 -10.20
CA ILE A 84 15.50 -35.34 -8.94
C ILE A 84 15.34 -33.85 -8.55
N ALA A 85 16.38 -33.03 -8.72
CA ALA A 85 16.37 -31.64 -8.23
C ALA A 85 15.38 -30.72 -8.97
N PHE A 86 15.34 -30.73 -10.30
CA PHE A 86 14.47 -29.82 -11.07
C PHE A 86 12.96 -30.08 -10.87
N PRO A 87 12.47 -31.34 -10.83
CA PRO A 87 11.09 -31.62 -10.48
C PRO A 87 10.72 -31.20 -9.05
N ILE A 88 11.63 -31.39 -8.08
CA ILE A 88 11.41 -30.93 -6.70
C ILE A 88 11.30 -29.41 -6.66
N VAL A 89 12.20 -28.67 -7.34
CA VAL A 89 12.12 -27.21 -7.42
C VAL A 89 10.79 -26.77 -8.01
N ARG A 90 10.34 -27.40 -9.09
CA ARG A 90 9.03 -27.09 -9.69
C ARG A 90 7.87 -27.36 -8.72
N ARG A 91 7.89 -28.49 -8.01
CA ARG A 91 6.84 -28.87 -7.05
C ARG A 91 6.81 -27.92 -5.86
N VAL A 92 7.96 -27.72 -5.22
CA VAL A 92 8.10 -26.91 -4.01
C VAL A 92 7.82 -25.45 -4.31
N PHE A 93 8.52 -24.84 -5.28
CA PHE A 93 8.37 -23.40 -5.56
C PHE A 93 7.15 -23.07 -6.40
N GLY A 94 6.61 -24.03 -7.18
CA GLY A 94 5.34 -23.85 -7.88
C GLY A 94 4.13 -23.95 -6.95
N GLY A 95 4.25 -24.70 -5.85
CA GLY A 95 3.18 -24.88 -4.86
C GLY A 95 3.16 -23.87 -3.72
N LEU A 96 4.14 -22.96 -3.63
CA LEU A 96 4.16 -21.93 -2.58
C LEU A 96 2.95 -21.01 -2.70
N VAL A 97 2.26 -20.78 -1.58
CA VAL A 97 1.16 -19.79 -1.53
C VAL A 97 1.68 -18.37 -1.74
N ALA A 98 2.96 -18.12 -1.44
CA ALA A 98 3.63 -16.87 -1.79
C ALA A 98 3.46 -16.48 -3.26
N ASN A 99 3.37 -17.43 -4.20
CA ASN A 99 3.13 -17.15 -5.61
C ASN A 99 1.82 -16.37 -5.83
N GLU A 100 0.81 -16.61 -5.00
CA GLU A 100 -0.51 -16.00 -5.13
C GLU A 100 -0.67 -14.74 -4.28
N LEU A 101 0.13 -14.57 -3.21
CA LEU A 101 0.00 -13.45 -2.27
C LEU A 101 0.98 -12.29 -2.51
N VAL A 102 2.18 -12.58 -3.06
CA VAL A 102 3.26 -11.59 -3.21
C VAL A 102 3.84 -11.57 -4.62
N SER A 103 4.62 -10.53 -4.94
CA SER A 103 5.35 -10.45 -6.21
C SER A 103 6.64 -11.25 -6.12
N ILE A 104 6.93 -11.99 -7.19
CA ILE A 104 8.11 -12.84 -7.28
C ILE A 104 9.03 -12.35 -8.38
N GLN A 105 10.27 -12.06 -7.99
CA GLN A 105 11.32 -11.59 -8.90
C GLN A 105 12.60 -12.40 -8.70
N PRO A 106 12.85 -13.43 -9.53
CA PRO A 106 14.06 -14.20 -9.40
C PRO A 106 15.29 -13.35 -9.71
N MET A 107 16.28 -13.35 -8.81
CA MET A 107 17.52 -12.59 -8.99
C MET A 107 18.53 -13.42 -9.77
N SER A 108 19.30 -12.83 -10.68
CA SER A 108 20.42 -13.53 -11.35
C SER A 108 21.72 -13.50 -10.54
N LEU A 109 21.78 -12.63 -9.53
CA LEU A 109 22.94 -12.38 -8.67
C LEU A 109 22.52 -12.44 -7.19
N PRO A 110 23.47 -12.64 -6.24
CA PRO A 110 23.17 -12.67 -4.81
C PRO A 110 22.59 -11.37 -4.22
N SER A 111 22.67 -10.26 -4.94
CA SER A 111 22.07 -8.98 -4.58
C SER A 111 21.46 -8.33 -5.82
N GLY A 112 20.36 -7.61 -5.62
CA GLY A 112 19.67 -6.85 -6.65
C GLY A 112 19.14 -5.51 -6.10
N LEU A 113 18.78 -4.62 -7.01
CA LEU A 113 18.08 -3.36 -6.70
C LEU A 113 16.64 -3.49 -7.21
N LEU A 114 15.68 -3.13 -6.35
CA LEU A 114 14.28 -2.98 -6.71
C LEU A 114 14.05 -1.50 -6.98
N PHE A 115 13.55 -1.16 -8.16
CA PHE A 115 13.22 0.21 -8.53
C PHE A 115 11.72 0.43 -8.47
N TYR A 116 11.30 1.60 -8.01
CA TYR A 116 9.93 2.07 -8.17
C TYR A 116 9.92 3.53 -8.65
N LEU A 117 8.82 3.87 -9.32
CA LEU A 117 8.56 5.18 -9.87
C LEU A 117 7.54 5.87 -8.98
N ASP A 118 7.87 7.07 -8.54
CA ASP A 118 6.95 8.01 -7.90
C ASP A 118 6.81 9.25 -8.79
N TYR A 119 5.63 9.86 -8.75
CA TYR A 119 5.34 11.08 -9.49
C TYR A 119 5.28 12.23 -8.49
N THR A 120 6.13 13.23 -8.68
CA THR A 120 6.27 14.35 -7.75
C THR A 120 5.90 15.66 -8.42
N TYR A 121 5.50 16.66 -7.62
CA TYR A 121 5.38 18.02 -8.12
C TYR A 121 6.76 18.51 -8.59
N GLY A 122 6.79 19.19 -9.75
CA GLY A 122 8.02 19.74 -10.31
C GLY A 122 8.53 20.97 -9.55
N SER A 123 9.61 21.57 -10.06
CA SER A 123 10.17 22.80 -9.48
C SER A 123 9.24 24.00 -9.64
N ASN A 124 8.47 24.04 -10.73
CA ASN A 124 7.44 25.05 -10.93
C ASN A 124 6.08 24.50 -10.50
N VAL A 125 5.45 25.15 -9.51
CA VAL A 125 4.15 24.75 -8.94
C VAL A 125 3.03 25.75 -9.28
N GLY A 126 3.27 26.62 -10.27
CA GLY A 126 2.38 27.73 -10.63
C GLY A 126 2.37 28.86 -9.59
N ALA A 127 1.70 29.96 -9.90
CA ALA A 127 1.66 31.20 -9.10
C ALA A 127 1.10 31.07 -7.66
N SER A 128 0.73 29.86 -7.20
CA SER A 128 0.08 29.54 -5.92
C SER A 128 1.02 29.47 -4.70
N ALA A 129 2.23 30.00 -4.80
CA ALA A 129 3.32 29.48 -4.00
C ALA A 129 3.82 30.42 -2.87
N SER A 130 3.38 31.68 -2.80
CA SER A 130 3.84 32.64 -1.77
C SER A 130 2.69 33.38 -1.08
N PRO A 131 2.64 33.42 0.25
CA PRO A 131 1.71 34.26 1.01
C PRO A 131 2.01 35.76 0.87
N THR A 132 3.15 36.13 0.28
CA THR A 132 3.57 37.51 0.04
C THR A 132 3.97 37.60 -1.43
N GLY A 133 3.21 38.32 -2.25
CA GLY A 133 3.46 38.41 -3.70
C GLY A 133 4.94 38.59 -4.04
N GLY A 134 5.50 37.66 -4.82
CA GLY A 134 6.92 37.53 -5.12
C GLY A 134 7.36 36.06 -5.17
N THR A 135 8.53 35.78 -5.75
CA THR A 135 9.12 34.43 -5.81
C THR A 135 9.33 33.91 -4.38
N PRO A 136 8.57 32.88 -3.94
CA PRO A 136 8.56 32.43 -2.56
C PRO A 136 9.85 31.74 -2.16
N ALA A 137 10.22 31.83 -0.88
CA ALA A 137 11.24 30.98 -0.30
C ALA A 137 10.74 29.51 -0.19
N ASP A 138 11.66 28.57 -0.38
CA ASP A 138 11.42 27.11 -0.35
C ASP A 138 10.60 26.69 0.90
N GLY A 139 9.49 25.98 0.68
CA GLY A 139 8.59 25.47 1.75
C GLY A 139 7.32 26.29 2.04
N THR A 140 7.06 27.38 1.32
CA THR A 140 5.87 28.23 1.56
C THR A 140 4.68 27.97 0.61
N HIS A 141 4.79 26.97 -0.25
CA HIS A 141 3.86 26.71 -1.34
C HIS A 141 2.67 25.81 -0.95
N THR A 142 1.50 26.02 -1.57
CA THR A 142 0.34 25.12 -1.52
C THR A 142 0.69 23.70 -2.01
N TYR A 143 1.62 23.61 -2.97
CA TYR A 143 2.20 22.37 -3.48
C TYR A 143 3.72 22.50 -3.40
N SER A 144 4.41 21.59 -2.70
CA SER A 144 5.86 21.63 -2.57
C SER A 144 6.55 20.81 -3.66
N ALA A 145 7.62 21.35 -4.24
CA ALA A 145 8.45 20.63 -5.21
C ALA A 145 9.00 19.34 -4.59
N GLY A 146 8.96 18.24 -5.35
CA GLY A 146 9.44 16.94 -4.89
C GLY A 146 8.50 16.19 -3.93
N ALA A 147 7.39 16.79 -3.48
CA ALA A 147 6.33 16.04 -2.81
C ALA A 147 5.59 15.15 -3.83
N SER A 148 5.18 13.96 -3.41
CA SER A 148 4.39 13.06 -4.26
C SER A 148 3.02 13.67 -4.57
N ILE A 149 2.56 13.47 -5.80
CA ILE A 149 1.21 13.86 -6.25
C ILE A 149 0.15 13.00 -5.58
N TYR A 150 0.51 11.74 -5.30
CA TYR A 150 -0.43 10.70 -4.86
C TYR A 150 -0.27 10.34 -3.38
N SER A 151 0.82 10.79 -2.74
CA SER A 151 1.15 10.39 -1.38
C SER A 151 1.34 11.61 -0.48
N SER A 152 0.81 11.51 0.73
CA SER A 152 1.21 12.35 1.86
C SER A 152 1.35 11.42 3.07
N PRO A 153 2.53 10.80 3.27
CA PRO A 153 2.85 10.21 4.56
C PRO A 153 4.20 10.72 5.09
N VAL A 154 4.30 10.79 6.42
CA VAL A 154 5.53 11.09 7.15
C VAL A 154 6.35 9.79 7.28
N GLY A 155 7.50 9.66 6.60
CA GLY A 155 8.42 8.52 6.74
C GLY A 155 9.30 8.19 5.52
N ASN A 156 10.29 7.30 5.70
CA ASN A 156 11.31 6.93 4.69
C ASN A 156 10.80 6.11 3.48
N ILE A 157 9.53 5.73 3.45
CA ILE A 157 8.88 5.08 2.31
C ILE A 157 7.66 5.93 1.95
N GLN A 158 7.84 6.87 1.02
CA GLN A 158 6.88 7.93 0.70
C GLN A 158 5.79 7.46 -0.29
N ALA A 159 5.16 6.30 -0.06
CA ALA A 159 4.18 5.74 -0.98
C ALA A 159 2.93 5.19 -0.27
N GLY A 160 2.38 5.92 0.67
CA GLY A 160 1.01 5.73 1.16
C GLY A 160 0.33 7.09 1.18
N SER A 161 -0.90 7.22 0.67
CA SER A 161 -1.70 8.37 1.09
C SER A 161 -2.21 8.07 2.49
N ASP A 162 -1.99 8.98 3.44
CA ASP A 162 -2.90 9.00 4.59
C ASP A 162 -4.32 9.22 4.04
N ALA A 163 -5.35 8.65 4.68
CA ALA A 163 -6.73 8.79 4.22
C ALA A 163 -7.24 10.25 4.22
N LEU A 164 -6.40 11.16 4.68
CA LEU A 164 -6.70 12.52 5.08
C LEU A 164 -5.92 13.57 4.28
N GLY A 165 -4.83 13.19 3.61
CA GLY A 165 -4.02 14.08 2.79
C GLY A 165 -3.98 13.65 1.32
N GLY A 166 -4.19 14.58 0.38
CA GLY A 166 -4.19 14.33 -1.06
C GLY A 166 -5.44 14.81 -1.78
N MET A 167 -5.72 14.26 -2.98
CA MET A 167 -6.90 14.57 -3.81
C MET A 167 -8.26 14.11 -3.23
N TYR A 168 -8.34 13.86 -1.92
CA TYR A 168 -9.56 13.39 -1.27
C TYR A 168 -10.62 14.47 -1.22
N ASN A 169 -11.89 14.06 -1.30
CA ASN A 169 -13.05 14.96 -1.31
C ASN A 169 -12.98 16.07 -2.38
N LEU A 170 -12.36 15.78 -3.53
CA LEU A 170 -12.15 16.69 -4.68
C LEU A 170 -11.28 17.93 -4.37
N ALA A 171 -10.66 17.99 -3.19
CA ALA A 171 -9.66 19.01 -2.90
C ALA A 171 -8.40 18.76 -3.73
N GLY A 172 -7.71 19.81 -4.17
CA GLY A 172 -6.50 19.71 -4.98
C GLY A 172 -6.72 19.45 -6.48
N SER A 173 -7.95 19.62 -6.98
CA SER A 173 -8.28 19.44 -8.40
C SER A 173 -7.84 20.62 -9.30
N GLY A 174 -7.44 21.74 -8.68
CA GLY A 174 -7.01 22.96 -9.35
C GLY A 174 -5.51 23.09 -9.60
N TYR A 175 -4.67 22.07 -9.37
CA TYR A 175 -3.21 22.19 -9.57
C TYR A 175 -2.85 22.68 -10.98
N SER A 176 -3.54 22.18 -12.02
CA SER A 176 -3.30 22.57 -13.41
C SER A 176 -3.93 23.91 -13.82
N ARG A 177 -4.65 24.58 -12.92
CA ARG A 177 -5.31 25.88 -13.17
C ARG A 177 -4.47 27.02 -12.61
N VAL A 178 -4.75 28.23 -13.09
CA VAL A 178 -4.10 29.44 -12.59
C VAL A 178 -4.67 29.77 -11.21
N HIS A 179 -3.79 29.97 -10.23
CA HIS A 179 -4.16 30.44 -8.89
C HIS A 179 -3.83 31.92 -8.75
N GLU A 180 -4.60 32.60 -7.91
CA GLU A 180 -4.39 33.99 -7.49
C GLU A 180 -4.37 34.05 -5.97
N ASN A 181 -3.52 34.93 -5.42
CA ASN A 181 -3.38 35.13 -3.99
C ASN A 181 -3.86 36.53 -3.62
N VAL A 182 -4.66 36.62 -2.56
CA VAL A 182 -5.15 37.89 -2.04
C VAL A 182 -4.95 37.94 -0.53
N THR A 183 -4.55 39.11 -0.03
CA THR A 183 -4.43 39.36 1.41
C THR A 183 -5.74 39.91 1.94
N VAL A 184 -6.41 39.15 2.78
CA VAL A 184 -7.64 39.55 3.48
C VAL A 184 -7.25 40.14 4.83
N THR A 185 -7.79 41.32 5.14
CA THR A 185 -7.40 42.07 6.36
C THR A 185 -8.08 41.53 7.62
N ALA A 186 -9.29 40.98 7.51
CA ALA A 186 -10.03 40.40 8.63
C ALA A 186 -11.06 39.37 8.14
N GLY A 187 -11.35 38.36 8.95
CA GLY A 187 -12.48 37.44 8.73
C GLY A 187 -13.82 38.07 9.12
N VAL A 188 -14.93 37.51 8.64
CA VAL A 188 -16.30 37.89 9.03
C VAL A 188 -16.57 37.47 10.47
N SER A 189 -16.12 36.27 10.86
CA SER A 189 -16.24 35.72 12.21
C SER A 189 -15.31 34.51 12.34
N CYS A 190 -14.86 34.19 13.56
CA CYS A 190 -14.06 32.99 13.81
C CYS A 190 -14.24 32.45 15.24
N GLY A 191 -13.80 31.21 15.44
CA GLY A 191 -13.85 30.48 16.71
C GLY A 191 -14.81 29.30 16.71
N ALA A 192 -15.50 29.08 17.84
CA ALA A 192 -16.35 27.91 18.07
C ALA A 192 -17.61 28.26 18.90
N HIS A 193 -18.58 27.35 19.01
CA HIS A 193 -19.78 27.61 19.80
C HIS A 193 -19.50 27.51 21.32
N GLY A 194 -19.74 28.59 22.06
CA GLY A 194 -19.52 28.64 23.51
C GLY A 194 -20.54 27.82 24.32
N ALA A 195 -20.08 27.21 25.41
CA ALA A 195 -20.84 26.27 26.24
C ALA A 195 -22.08 26.86 26.96
N THR A 196 -22.12 28.17 27.25
CA THR A 196 -23.14 28.77 28.13
C THR A 196 -24.35 29.37 27.39
N ASN A 197 -24.27 29.56 26.07
CA ASN A 197 -25.41 30.13 25.30
C ASN A 197 -25.44 29.71 23.82
N GLY A 198 -24.52 28.86 23.36
CA GLY A 198 -24.42 28.47 21.95
C GLY A 198 -24.10 29.62 21.00
N ALA A 199 -23.64 30.76 21.51
CA ALA A 199 -23.11 31.87 20.73
C ALA A 199 -21.73 31.50 20.19
N PHE A 200 -21.41 32.00 19.00
CA PHE A 200 -20.09 31.80 18.40
C PHE A 200 -19.07 32.72 19.10
N VAL A 201 -17.99 32.16 19.63
CA VAL A 201 -17.01 32.85 20.48
C VAL A 201 -15.67 32.90 19.77
N ASP A 202 -15.15 34.10 19.60
CA ASP A 202 -13.83 34.37 19.01
C ASP A 202 -12.70 33.76 19.87
N GLY A 203 -11.69 33.18 19.20
CA GLY A 203 -10.56 32.52 19.86
C GLY A 203 -10.89 31.21 20.60
N ALA A 204 -12.08 30.63 20.40
CA ALA A 204 -12.45 29.33 20.97
C ALA A 204 -12.17 28.17 20.00
N THR A 205 -11.85 26.99 20.55
CA THR A 205 -11.65 25.74 19.80
C THR A 205 -12.93 24.91 19.70
N LEU A 206 -13.10 24.22 18.58
CA LEU A 206 -14.23 23.36 18.27
C LEU A 206 -14.22 22.09 19.13
N ASP A 207 -15.42 21.66 19.53
CA ASP A 207 -15.64 20.42 20.26
C ASP A 207 -16.03 19.27 19.31
N SER A 208 -15.78 18.03 19.71
CA SER A 208 -16.10 16.81 18.95
C SER A 208 -17.60 16.47 18.96
N ALA A 209 -18.41 17.22 19.72
CA ALA A 209 -19.83 17.01 19.88
C ALA A 209 -20.70 18.24 19.54
N GLY A 210 -22.01 18.01 19.43
CA GLY A 210 -23.00 19.08 19.35
C GLY A 210 -22.95 19.90 18.05
N LYS A 211 -22.99 21.24 18.19
CA LYS A 211 -23.06 22.17 17.05
C LYS A 211 -21.72 22.31 16.32
N ASP A 212 -20.61 22.15 17.04
CA ASP A 212 -19.27 22.23 16.47
C ASP A 212 -18.95 21.00 15.62
N ALA A 213 -19.34 19.80 16.07
CA ALA A 213 -19.27 18.59 15.26
C ALA A 213 -20.03 18.70 13.92
N LYS A 214 -21.14 19.47 13.88
CA LYS A 214 -21.88 19.76 12.65
C LYS A 214 -21.09 20.65 11.69
N LEU A 215 -20.33 21.64 12.18
CA LEU A 215 -19.42 22.45 11.34
C LEU A 215 -18.33 21.57 10.74
N LEU A 216 -17.83 20.60 11.51
CA LEU A 216 -16.85 19.60 11.09
C LEU A 216 -17.44 18.49 10.18
N GLN A 217 -18.73 18.54 9.83
CA GLN A 217 -19.44 17.50 9.05
C GLN A 217 -19.37 16.09 9.64
N PHE A 218 -19.14 15.98 10.96
CA PHE A 218 -18.86 14.73 11.65
C PHE A 218 -17.68 13.96 11.04
N ASP A 219 -16.65 14.69 10.60
CA ASP A 219 -15.49 14.05 10.01
C ASP A 219 -14.74 13.18 11.03
N PRO A 220 -14.65 11.85 10.82
CA PRO A 220 -14.18 10.94 11.84
C PRO A 220 -12.70 11.14 12.22
N ALA A 221 -11.89 11.73 11.33
CA ALA A 221 -10.48 11.93 11.63
C ALA A 221 -10.21 13.23 12.37
N VAL A 222 -10.93 14.32 12.05
CA VAL A 222 -10.85 15.54 12.84
C VAL A 222 -11.42 15.29 14.23
N LEU A 223 -12.52 14.56 14.33
CA LEU A 223 -13.09 14.15 15.61
C LEU A 223 -12.11 13.29 16.42
N ALA A 224 -11.46 12.29 15.79
CA ALA A 224 -10.44 11.49 16.46
C ALA A 224 -9.24 12.34 16.94
N SER A 225 -8.77 13.30 16.14
CA SER A 225 -7.68 14.19 16.58
C SER A 225 -8.07 15.10 17.76
N ILE A 226 -9.35 15.49 17.87
CA ILE A 226 -9.85 16.26 19.01
C ILE A 226 -9.91 15.38 20.27
N ASP A 227 -10.51 14.19 20.15
CA ASP A 227 -10.79 13.32 21.31
C ASP A 227 -9.56 12.53 21.80
N ASP A 228 -8.76 11.99 20.87
CA ASP A 228 -7.64 11.10 21.18
C ASP A 228 -6.31 11.87 21.36
N ASP A 229 -6.06 12.88 20.52
CA ASP A 229 -4.79 13.64 20.49
C ASP A 229 -4.87 15.01 21.19
N GLY A 230 -6.08 15.51 21.48
CA GLY A 230 -6.29 16.80 22.14
C GLY A 230 -5.99 18.01 21.26
N GLU A 231 -6.05 17.85 19.94
CA GLU A 231 -5.76 18.91 18.96
C GLU A 231 -6.89 19.94 18.90
N GLY A 232 -6.52 21.23 18.85
CA GLY A 232 -7.46 22.33 18.71
C GLY A 232 -7.77 22.64 17.24
N PHE A 233 -9.02 23.00 16.95
CA PHE A 233 -9.42 23.54 15.64
C PHE A 233 -10.35 24.72 15.84
N SER A 234 -10.39 25.65 14.90
CA SER A 234 -11.33 26.77 14.93
C SER A 234 -11.98 26.97 13.55
N ALA A 235 -13.23 27.41 13.55
CA ALA A 235 -13.93 27.78 12.32
C ALA A 235 -13.61 29.24 12.00
N LEU A 236 -13.26 29.51 10.75
CA LEU A 236 -12.96 30.83 10.20
C LEU A 236 -13.91 31.11 9.04
N ILE A 237 -14.58 32.26 9.06
CA ILE A 237 -15.56 32.65 8.05
C ILE A 237 -15.01 33.87 7.31
N ILE A 238 -14.93 33.74 5.99
CA ILE A 238 -14.35 34.75 5.08
C ILE A 238 -15.45 35.22 4.13
N ASP A 239 -15.56 36.53 3.93
CA ASP A 239 -16.45 37.11 2.92
C ASP A 239 -15.82 36.96 1.54
N ILE A 240 -16.48 36.20 0.66
CA ILE A 240 -16.04 35.99 -0.72
C ILE A 240 -16.85 36.80 -1.74
N SER A 241 -17.74 37.69 -1.28
CA SER A 241 -18.49 38.65 -2.11
C SER A 241 -17.68 39.93 -2.40
N GLY A 242 -16.66 40.22 -1.60
CA GLY A 242 -15.80 41.38 -1.73
C GLY A 242 -15.00 41.44 -3.04
N SER A 243 -14.48 42.63 -3.36
CA SER A 243 -13.74 42.91 -4.60
C SER A 243 -12.50 42.03 -4.79
N ASP A 244 -11.92 41.59 -3.69
CA ASP A 244 -10.76 40.72 -3.59
C ASP A 244 -11.00 39.35 -4.23
N PHE A 245 -12.24 38.87 -4.26
CA PHE A 245 -12.62 37.55 -4.77
C PHE A 245 -13.38 37.60 -6.10
N ASN A 246 -13.38 38.74 -6.80
CA ASN A 246 -14.08 38.91 -8.09
C ASN A 246 -13.60 37.95 -9.18
N ARG A 247 -12.33 37.56 -9.14
CA ARG A 247 -11.70 36.62 -10.08
C ARG A 247 -11.73 35.18 -9.59
N ALA A 248 -12.24 34.90 -8.39
CA ALA A 248 -12.24 33.57 -7.80
C ALA A 248 -13.30 32.66 -8.45
N ASP A 249 -12.92 31.42 -8.75
CA ASP A 249 -13.86 30.37 -9.15
C ASP A 249 -14.62 29.85 -7.91
N LYS A 250 -15.77 30.47 -7.63
CA LYS A 250 -16.63 30.11 -6.48
C LYS A 250 -17.26 28.72 -6.59
N THR A 251 -17.04 27.98 -7.68
CA THR A 251 -17.43 26.56 -7.80
C THR A 251 -16.36 25.62 -7.25
N MET A 252 -15.09 26.04 -7.21
CA MET A 252 -13.95 25.26 -6.72
C MET A 252 -13.58 25.63 -5.28
N ILE A 253 -14.56 25.58 -4.39
CA ILE A 253 -14.45 25.99 -2.97
C ILE A 253 -13.39 25.19 -2.21
N LYS A 254 -13.20 23.92 -2.59
CA LYS A 254 -12.23 23.02 -1.95
C LYS A 254 -10.77 23.37 -2.24
N ASP A 255 -10.49 24.20 -3.24
CA ASP A 255 -9.12 24.62 -3.57
C ASP A 255 -8.70 25.92 -2.89
N PHE A 256 -9.58 26.57 -2.12
CA PHE A 256 -9.22 27.72 -1.30
C PHE A 256 -8.25 27.29 -0.20
N ALA A 257 -7.02 27.82 -0.22
CA ALA A 257 -6.03 27.61 0.83
C ALA A 257 -5.78 28.91 1.60
N VAL A 258 -5.73 28.80 2.92
CA VAL A 258 -5.47 29.91 3.84
C VAL A 258 -4.05 29.76 4.38
N HIS A 259 -3.33 30.88 4.37
CA HIS A 259 -1.94 31.00 4.77
C HIS A 259 -1.73 32.22 5.66
N GLY A 260 -0.73 32.15 6.54
CA GLY A 260 -0.23 33.30 7.28
C GLY A 260 -1.22 33.95 8.25
N HIS A 261 -2.31 33.28 8.62
CA HIS A 261 -3.18 33.73 9.71
C HIS A 261 -2.38 33.69 11.02
N ALA A 262 -2.24 34.84 11.68
CA ALA A 262 -1.30 35.05 12.78
C ALA A 262 -1.47 34.08 13.96
N ASP A 263 -2.70 33.72 14.30
CA ASP A 263 -3.00 32.86 15.45
C ASP A 263 -3.19 31.38 15.08
N ALA A 264 -3.38 31.07 13.80
CA ALA A 264 -3.72 29.71 13.37
C ALA A 264 -2.48 28.81 13.40
N GLY A 265 -2.61 27.67 14.08
CA GLY A 265 -1.56 26.67 14.18
C GLY A 265 -1.34 25.91 12.87
N ALA A 266 -0.23 25.17 12.81
CA ALA A 266 -0.03 24.18 11.76
C ALA A 266 -1.03 23.02 11.95
N LEU A 267 -1.51 22.47 10.84
CA LEU A 267 -2.40 21.30 10.90
C LEU A 267 -1.64 20.06 11.39
N PRO A 268 -2.27 19.19 12.19
CA PRO A 268 -1.69 17.91 12.58
C PRO A 268 -1.30 17.06 11.36
N GLY A 269 -0.19 16.32 11.49
CA GLY A 269 0.34 15.46 10.44
C GLY A 269 -0.69 14.41 10.02
N GLY A 270 -1.09 14.43 8.74
CA GLY A 270 -2.15 13.58 8.18
C GLY A 270 -3.36 14.37 7.68
N LEU A 271 -3.79 15.41 8.42
CA LEU A 271 -4.88 16.30 8.00
C LEU A 271 -4.45 17.37 6.99
N GLN A 272 -3.15 17.58 6.84
CA GLN A 272 -2.58 18.50 5.86
C GLN A 272 -2.56 17.87 4.47
N GLU A 273 -3.31 18.48 3.54
CA GLU A 273 -3.52 17.88 2.24
C GLU A 273 -2.32 18.01 1.29
N HIS A 274 -1.55 19.11 1.33
CA HIS A 274 -0.25 19.30 0.65
C HIS A 274 0.40 20.61 1.17
N GLY A 275 1.72 20.76 1.12
CA GLY A 275 2.42 22.00 1.48
C GLY A 275 2.43 22.30 2.99
N THR A 276 3.58 22.65 3.55
CA THR A 276 3.73 22.86 5.01
C THR A 276 3.08 24.16 5.53
N SER A 277 2.69 25.06 4.64
CA SER A 277 2.18 26.40 4.96
C SER A 277 0.65 26.53 4.92
N ILE A 278 -0.08 25.46 4.57
CA ILE A 278 -1.55 25.48 4.58
C ILE A 278 -2.04 25.33 6.02
N GLN A 279 -2.82 26.30 6.48
CA GLN A 279 -3.40 26.31 7.82
C GLN A 279 -4.84 25.79 7.87
N ASN A 280 -5.49 25.54 6.72
CA ASN A 280 -6.86 25.05 6.66
C ASN A 280 -7.05 23.63 6.10
N ILE A 281 -8.05 22.93 6.65
CA ILE A 281 -8.51 21.64 6.15
C ILE A 281 -9.41 21.87 4.93
N ARG A 282 -8.80 21.89 3.75
CA ARG A 282 -9.45 22.20 2.46
C ARG A 282 -10.66 21.31 2.12
N ARG A 283 -10.62 20.01 2.41
CA ARG A 283 -11.81 19.14 2.28
C ARG A 283 -13.01 19.56 3.12
N LEU A 284 -12.85 20.34 4.19
CA LEU A 284 -13.95 20.83 5.02
C LEU A 284 -14.46 22.21 4.61
N ASN A 285 -13.83 22.87 3.63
CA ASN A 285 -14.28 24.18 3.15
C ASN A 285 -15.74 24.11 2.67
N GLN A 286 -16.57 25.05 3.11
CA GLN A 286 -17.98 25.14 2.73
C GLN A 286 -18.31 26.56 2.30
N ARG A 287 -19.17 26.69 1.29
CA ARG A 287 -19.80 27.95 0.93
C ARG A 287 -21.19 28.01 1.52
N GLY A 288 -21.53 29.14 2.10
CA GLY A 288 -22.78 29.29 2.82
C GLY A 288 -23.09 30.73 3.15
N ASP A 289 -24.15 30.86 3.92
CA ASP A 289 -24.63 32.12 4.44
C ASP A 289 -24.31 32.18 5.95
N TRP A 290 -23.68 33.26 6.38
CA TRP A 290 -23.40 33.53 7.79
C TRP A 290 -24.42 34.52 8.38
N ASP A 291 -25.19 34.07 9.37
CA ASP A 291 -26.11 34.92 10.11
C ASP A 291 -25.70 35.01 11.58
N PRO A 292 -25.03 36.10 12.00
CA PRO A 292 -24.60 36.28 13.38
C PRO A 292 -25.78 36.47 14.36
N SER A 293 -26.99 36.74 13.86
CA SER A 293 -28.19 36.87 14.68
C SER A 293 -28.86 35.54 15.03
N ASN A 294 -28.52 34.46 14.31
CA ASN A 294 -29.07 33.12 14.54
C ASN A 294 -28.22 32.31 15.54
N LEU A 295 -28.54 32.46 16.83
CA LEU A 295 -27.85 31.74 17.92
C LEU A 295 -28.08 30.21 17.93
N THR A 296 -29.00 29.70 17.10
CA THR A 296 -29.29 28.26 17.04
C THR A 296 -28.45 27.55 15.99
N ASN A 297 -28.35 28.14 14.80
CA ASN A 297 -27.56 27.62 13.69
C ASN A 297 -27.04 28.81 12.84
N PRO A 298 -25.93 29.44 13.25
CA PRO A 298 -25.45 30.66 12.61
C PRO A 298 -24.87 30.41 11.20
N TRP A 299 -24.46 29.18 10.90
CA TRP A 299 -23.98 28.76 9.58
C TRP A 299 -25.04 27.97 8.82
N THR A 300 -25.39 28.43 7.61
CA THR A 300 -26.29 27.72 6.70
C THR A 300 -25.58 27.41 5.37
N PRO A 301 -25.30 26.13 5.04
CA PRO A 301 -24.67 25.78 3.78
C PRO A 301 -25.52 26.18 2.57
N ASN A 302 -24.92 26.93 1.63
CA ASN A 302 -25.53 27.42 0.41
C ASN A 302 -24.49 27.37 -0.72
N ALA A 303 -24.40 26.21 -1.37
CA ALA A 303 -23.33 25.91 -2.31
C ALA A 303 -23.32 26.79 -3.58
N MET A 304 -24.45 27.39 -3.96
CA MET A 304 -24.60 28.06 -5.25
C MET A 304 -24.64 29.59 -5.12
N SER A 305 -25.26 30.11 -4.06
CA SER A 305 -25.47 31.55 -3.86
C SER A 305 -24.87 32.12 -2.59
N GLY A 306 -24.19 31.32 -1.76
CA GLY A 306 -23.64 31.81 -0.49
C GLY A 306 -22.56 32.88 -0.69
N ASP A 307 -22.54 33.90 0.14
CA ASP A 307 -21.57 34.99 0.05
C ASP A 307 -20.36 34.79 0.98
N GLU A 308 -20.43 33.82 1.90
CA GLU A 308 -19.35 33.48 2.81
C GLU A 308 -18.73 32.10 2.56
N LEU A 309 -17.47 31.99 2.94
CA LEU A 309 -16.66 30.77 2.96
C LEU A 309 -16.34 30.40 4.41
N LEU A 310 -16.80 29.22 4.84
CA LEU A 310 -16.37 28.59 6.08
C LEU A 310 -15.15 27.72 5.82
N VAL A 311 -14.12 27.93 6.61
CA VAL A 311 -12.85 27.23 6.59
C VAL A 311 -12.54 26.74 8.00
N ILE A 312 -12.03 25.52 8.14
CA ILE A 312 -11.56 25.01 9.44
C ILE A 312 -10.04 25.12 9.48
N VAL A 313 -9.51 25.84 10.46
CA VAL A 313 -8.07 26.06 10.65
C VAL A 313 -7.56 25.35 11.90
N GLY A 314 -6.26 25.06 11.92
CA GLY A 314 -5.59 24.45 13.07
C GLY A 314 -5.50 25.40 14.27
N ASP A 315 -5.59 24.84 15.46
CA ASP A 315 -5.57 25.54 16.74
C ASP A 315 -6.61 26.67 16.80
N THR A 316 -6.19 27.87 17.18
CA THR A 316 -7.06 29.00 17.50
C THR A 316 -7.01 30.06 16.39
N ALA A 317 -8.11 30.75 16.12
CA ALA A 317 -8.17 31.85 15.15
C ALA A 317 -8.89 33.06 15.75
N THR A 318 -8.49 34.27 15.32
CA THR A 318 -9.07 35.54 15.76
C THR A 318 -9.48 36.43 14.58
N GLN A 319 -10.50 37.26 14.78
CA GLN A 319 -11.16 37.95 13.66
C GLN A 319 -10.26 39.04 13.04
N ALA A 320 -9.36 39.62 13.83
CA ALA A 320 -8.54 40.77 13.49
C ALA A 320 -7.17 40.41 12.87
N ALA A 321 -6.91 39.13 12.58
CA ALA A 321 -5.67 38.69 11.97
C ALA A 321 -5.71 38.83 10.44
N GLY A 322 -4.65 39.41 9.86
CA GLY A 322 -4.44 39.40 8.42
C GLY A 322 -4.10 37.98 7.95
N MET A 323 -4.61 37.60 6.78
CA MET A 323 -4.41 36.27 6.19
C MET A 323 -4.21 36.36 4.68
N ALA A 324 -3.40 35.49 4.12
CA ALA A 324 -3.28 35.31 2.68
C ALA A 324 -4.16 34.13 2.24
N VAL A 325 -4.98 34.33 1.23
CA VAL A 325 -5.88 33.32 0.68
C VAL A 325 -5.51 33.08 -0.77
N SER A 326 -5.21 31.82 -1.12
CA SER A 326 -5.00 31.39 -2.51
C SER A 326 -6.26 30.71 -3.04
N PHE A 327 -6.64 31.01 -4.28
CA PHE A 327 -7.79 30.38 -4.95
C PHE A 327 -7.58 30.22 -6.45
N VAL A 328 -8.34 29.31 -7.06
CA VAL A 328 -8.35 29.12 -8.52
C VAL A 328 -9.07 30.28 -9.19
N GLN A 329 -8.47 30.80 -10.26
CA GLN A 329 -9.10 31.84 -11.06
C GLN A 329 -10.27 31.27 -11.90
N ALA A 330 -11.40 31.98 -11.88
CA ALA A 330 -12.51 31.73 -12.79
C ALA A 330 -12.09 31.98 -14.24
N PRO A 331 -12.64 31.26 -15.22
CA PRO A 331 -12.42 31.55 -16.63
C PRO A 331 -13.08 32.89 -16.98
N THR A 332 -12.35 33.99 -16.79
CA THR A 332 -12.84 35.32 -17.13
C THR A 332 -12.62 35.58 -18.61
N ARG A 333 -13.67 36.03 -19.30
CA ARG A 333 -13.51 36.61 -20.64
C ARG A 333 -12.79 37.95 -20.44
N ALA A 334 -11.53 38.04 -20.83
CA ALA A 334 -10.77 39.29 -20.76
C ALA A 334 -11.29 40.25 -21.84
N SER A 335 -12.40 40.94 -21.57
CA SER A 335 -12.75 42.16 -22.29
C SER A 335 -12.16 43.32 -21.52
N GLY A 336 -11.05 43.88 -22.01
CA GLY A 336 -10.65 45.21 -21.56
C GLY A 336 -11.77 46.21 -21.85
N ASP A 337 -11.89 47.25 -21.03
CA ASP A 337 -12.85 48.36 -21.22
C ASP A 337 -12.64 49.14 -22.54
N SER A 338 -11.57 48.81 -23.27
CA SER A 338 -11.36 49.20 -24.66
C SER A 338 -11.56 47.94 -25.49
N GLY A 339 -12.54 47.92 -26.40
CA GLY A 339 -12.92 46.76 -27.22
C GLY A 339 -11.84 46.24 -28.19
N ASP A 340 -10.65 45.96 -27.68
CA ASP A 340 -9.56 45.26 -28.34
C ASP A 340 -9.54 43.82 -27.79
N SER A 341 -9.88 42.87 -28.66
CA SER A 341 -10.15 41.48 -28.30
C SER A 341 -8.92 40.57 -28.43
N LEU A 342 -7.71 41.11 -28.29
CA LEU A 342 -6.46 40.39 -28.48
C LEU A 342 -5.48 40.62 -27.32
N VAL A 343 -5.88 40.19 -26.12
CA VAL A 343 -4.88 39.77 -25.14
C VAL A 343 -4.46 38.36 -25.55
N VAL A 344 -3.40 38.26 -26.35
CA VAL A 344 -2.68 37.00 -26.53
C VAL A 344 -2.16 36.61 -25.14
N PRO A 345 -2.58 35.48 -24.55
CA PRO A 345 -1.92 35.01 -23.33
C PRO A 345 -0.45 34.81 -23.69
N SER A 346 0.46 35.49 -23.00
CA SER A 346 1.91 35.34 -23.18
C SER A 346 2.36 33.97 -22.69
N PHE A 347 1.98 32.93 -23.44
CA PHE A 347 2.41 31.56 -23.22
C PHE A 347 3.77 31.29 -23.88
N GLU A 348 4.18 32.15 -24.82
CA GLU A 348 5.53 32.18 -25.37
C GLU A 348 6.38 33.20 -24.62
N SER A 349 7.43 32.73 -23.96
CA SER A 349 8.47 33.57 -23.36
C SER A 349 9.20 34.35 -24.46
N ASP A 350 9.22 35.67 -24.39
CA ASP A 350 10.06 36.51 -25.27
C ASP A 350 11.54 36.52 -24.83
N PHE A 351 12.00 35.50 -24.09
CA PHE A 351 13.33 35.39 -23.46
C PHE A 351 13.74 36.55 -22.51
N ASP A 352 12.95 37.62 -22.42
CA ASP A 352 13.22 38.84 -21.63
C ASP A 352 12.20 39.03 -20.48
N THR A 353 11.11 38.26 -20.48
CA THR A 353 10.06 38.25 -19.44
C THR A 353 9.65 36.83 -19.09
N GLU A 354 9.59 36.54 -17.78
CA GLU A 354 9.07 35.27 -17.26
C GLU A 354 7.58 35.13 -17.63
N PRO A 355 7.16 33.95 -18.12
CA PRO A 355 5.76 33.71 -18.47
C PRO A 355 4.90 33.81 -17.21
N SER A 356 3.97 34.76 -17.21
CA SER A 356 2.94 34.91 -16.19
C SER A 356 1.58 34.59 -16.81
N PRO A 357 0.82 33.60 -16.29
CA PRO A 357 1.10 32.77 -15.13
C PRO A 357 2.09 31.61 -15.41
N GLU A 358 2.92 31.28 -14.42
CA GLU A 358 3.83 30.12 -14.44
C GLU A 358 3.06 28.81 -14.61
N ILE A 359 3.55 27.91 -15.47
CA ILE A 359 2.91 26.63 -15.78
C ILE A 359 3.37 25.58 -14.74
N PRO A 360 2.44 24.92 -14.04
CA PRO A 360 2.78 23.85 -13.09
C PRO A 360 3.39 22.62 -13.77
N GLU A 361 4.40 22.02 -13.14
CA GLU A 361 5.17 20.88 -13.65
C GLU A 361 4.92 19.60 -12.84
N ILE A 362 5.12 18.43 -13.48
CA ILE A 362 5.12 17.12 -12.85
C ILE A 362 6.44 16.43 -13.20
N ASP A 363 7.12 15.86 -12.21
CA ASP A 363 8.39 15.15 -12.36
C ASP A 363 8.25 13.66 -11.96
N ILE A 364 9.20 12.84 -12.40
CA ILE A 364 9.29 11.41 -12.10
C ILE A 364 10.51 11.16 -11.21
N LYS A 365 10.26 10.75 -9.97
CA LYS A 365 11.29 10.32 -9.03
C LYS A 365 11.47 8.81 -9.11
N ILE A 366 12.70 8.36 -9.34
CA ILE A 366 13.05 6.94 -9.30
C ILE A 366 13.74 6.66 -7.97
N GLU A 367 13.14 5.79 -7.16
CA GLU A 367 13.75 5.32 -5.91
C GLU A 367 14.15 3.85 -6.03
N SER A 368 15.19 3.47 -5.29
CA SER A 368 15.73 2.11 -5.33
C SER A 368 15.98 1.54 -3.95
N ILE A 369 15.66 0.25 -3.78
CA ILE A 369 15.89 -0.50 -2.55
C ILE A 369 16.77 -1.70 -2.86
N ALA A 370 17.90 -1.80 -2.16
CA ALA A 370 18.76 -2.98 -2.26
C ALA A 370 18.15 -4.17 -1.52
N VAL A 371 18.20 -5.34 -2.17
CA VAL A 371 17.83 -6.63 -1.59
C VAL A 371 19.02 -7.57 -1.71
N THR A 372 19.31 -8.27 -0.61
CA THR A 372 20.41 -9.23 -0.51
C THR A 372 19.87 -10.60 -0.18
N ALA A 373 20.40 -11.63 -0.82
CA ALA A 373 19.96 -13.01 -0.61
C ALA A 373 20.42 -13.54 0.77
N VAL A 374 19.45 -13.96 1.57
CA VAL A 374 19.62 -14.71 2.81
C VAL A 374 19.60 -16.21 2.49
N THR A 375 20.07 -17.04 3.43
CA THR A 375 20.17 -18.49 3.27
C THR A 375 19.34 -19.22 4.33
N ARG A 376 18.65 -20.29 3.93
CA ARG A 376 18.13 -21.32 4.86
C ARG A 376 18.79 -22.65 4.56
N LYS A 377 19.05 -23.44 5.60
CA LYS A 377 19.72 -24.74 5.48
C LYS A 377 19.11 -25.73 6.47
N LEU A 378 18.86 -26.95 6.01
CA LEU A 378 18.53 -28.09 6.87
C LEU A 378 19.47 -29.26 6.55
N ARG A 379 19.65 -30.16 7.52
CA ARG A 379 20.40 -31.40 7.32
C ARG A 379 19.65 -32.57 7.92
N ALA A 380 19.68 -33.70 7.25
CA ALA A 380 19.28 -34.99 7.79
C ALA A 380 20.50 -35.84 8.06
N ARG A 381 20.40 -36.67 9.10
CA ARG A 381 21.30 -37.76 9.42
C ARG A 381 20.44 -39.00 9.62
N TRP A 382 20.87 -40.14 9.11
CA TRP A 382 20.24 -41.43 9.36
C TRP A 382 21.31 -42.49 9.59
N SER A 383 20.96 -43.60 10.23
CA SER A 383 21.90 -44.71 10.40
C SER A 383 21.81 -45.68 9.20
N PRO A 384 22.92 -46.33 8.82
CA PRO A 384 22.90 -47.33 7.75
C PRO A 384 21.94 -48.50 8.04
N GLU A 385 21.83 -48.90 9.31
CA GLU A 385 20.92 -49.95 9.78
C GLU A 385 19.46 -49.55 9.55
N LEU A 386 19.09 -48.32 9.92
CA LEU A 386 17.74 -47.80 9.67
C LEU A 386 17.39 -47.81 8.18
N ALA A 387 18.33 -47.41 7.31
CA ALA A 387 18.10 -47.42 5.86
C ALA A 387 17.92 -48.85 5.31
N GLN A 388 18.70 -49.81 5.81
CA GLN A 388 18.56 -51.22 5.43
C GLN A 388 17.23 -51.79 5.90
N ASP A 389 16.84 -51.52 7.15
CA ASP A 389 15.57 -51.98 7.73
C ASP A 389 14.36 -51.38 7.00
N LEU A 390 14.40 -50.06 6.73
CA LEU A 390 13.32 -49.35 6.03
C LEU A 390 13.14 -49.89 4.61
N ASN A 391 14.23 -50.16 3.90
CA ASN A 391 14.17 -50.71 2.56
C ASN A 391 13.69 -52.18 2.58
N ALA A 392 14.18 -52.99 3.51
CA ALA A 392 13.84 -54.41 3.59
C ALA A 392 12.36 -54.66 3.96
N TYR A 393 11.80 -53.87 4.88
CA TYR A 393 10.42 -54.06 5.36
C TYR A 393 9.40 -53.18 4.63
N HIS A 394 9.75 -51.95 4.26
CA HIS A 394 8.80 -50.98 3.69
C HIS A 394 9.07 -50.66 2.22
N SER A 395 10.14 -51.18 1.61
CA SER A 395 10.54 -50.82 0.23
C SER A 395 10.69 -49.30 0.03
N LEU A 396 11.00 -48.58 1.11
CA LEU A 396 11.22 -47.13 1.09
C LEU A 396 12.72 -46.85 1.11
N ASP A 397 13.13 -45.87 0.31
CA ASP A 397 14.50 -45.35 0.33
C ASP A 397 14.59 -44.18 1.31
N ALA A 398 15.27 -44.42 2.44
CA ALA A 398 15.46 -43.43 3.49
C ALA A 398 16.11 -42.13 2.97
N GLU A 399 17.01 -42.20 1.98
CA GLU A 399 17.66 -41.01 1.43
C GLU A 399 16.67 -40.13 0.66
N VAL A 400 15.83 -40.74 -0.17
CA VAL A 400 14.84 -40.04 -1.01
C VAL A 400 13.76 -39.41 -0.12
N GLU A 401 13.20 -40.18 0.80
CA GLU A 401 12.14 -39.72 1.72
C GLU A 401 12.62 -38.56 2.60
N LEU A 402 13.81 -38.67 3.21
CA LEU A 402 14.34 -37.58 4.03
C LEU A 402 14.64 -36.33 3.19
N THR A 403 15.16 -36.49 1.98
CA THR A 403 15.41 -35.33 1.09
C THR A 403 14.11 -34.63 0.71
N GLN A 404 13.03 -35.39 0.48
CA GLN A 404 11.71 -34.85 0.20
C GLN A 404 11.15 -34.08 1.41
N ILE A 405 11.16 -34.69 2.61
CA ILE A 405 10.69 -34.04 3.84
C ILE A 405 11.48 -32.76 4.15
N LEU A 406 12.80 -32.77 3.97
CA LEU A 406 13.63 -31.57 4.16
C LEU A 406 13.22 -30.44 3.21
N SER A 407 12.89 -30.78 1.96
CA SER A 407 12.50 -29.79 0.95
C SER A 407 11.11 -29.21 1.24
N GLU A 408 10.17 -30.06 1.64
CA GLU A 408 8.81 -29.66 2.05
C GLU A 408 8.83 -28.78 3.30
N GLN A 409 9.66 -29.11 4.29
CA GLN A 409 9.80 -28.32 5.51
C GLN A 409 10.36 -26.92 5.23
N ILE A 410 11.36 -26.79 4.34
CA ILE A 410 11.87 -25.48 3.92
C ILE A 410 10.78 -24.65 3.25
N ALA A 411 9.94 -25.29 2.43
CA ALA A 411 8.82 -24.62 1.75
C ALA A 411 7.82 -24.04 2.77
N LEU A 412 7.40 -24.88 3.72
CA LEU A 412 6.46 -24.51 4.77
C LEU A 412 7.01 -23.39 5.66
N GLU A 413 8.29 -23.46 6.03
CA GLU A 413 8.94 -22.40 6.80
C GLU A 413 9.03 -21.08 6.02
N LEU A 414 9.26 -21.15 4.72
CA LEU A 414 9.32 -19.99 3.84
C LEU A 414 7.95 -19.32 3.73
N ASP A 415 6.89 -20.09 3.49
CA ASP A 415 5.52 -19.55 3.41
C ASP A 415 5.13 -18.88 4.74
N ARG A 416 5.43 -19.51 5.88
CA ARG A 416 5.18 -18.91 7.20
C ARG A 416 6.00 -17.66 7.46
N GLU A 417 7.25 -17.62 7.02
CA GLU A 417 8.06 -16.42 7.12
C GLU A 417 7.44 -15.26 6.35
N ILE A 418 7.00 -15.50 5.12
CA ILE A 418 6.36 -14.48 4.29
C ILE A 418 5.04 -14.04 4.93
N LEU A 419 4.18 -14.97 5.35
CA LEU A 419 2.92 -14.64 6.02
C LEU A 419 3.13 -13.85 7.32
N ASN A 420 4.13 -14.20 8.11
CA ASN A 420 4.47 -13.46 9.33
C ASN A 420 4.99 -12.05 9.03
N ASP A 421 5.84 -11.90 8.02
CA ASP A 421 6.29 -10.56 7.59
C ASP A 421 5.11 -9.70 7.12
N LEU A 422 4.21 -10.28 6.32
CA LEU A 422 3.00 -9.60 5.85
C LEU A 422 2.09 -9.18 7.01
N LEU A 423 1.90 -10.05 8.00
CA LEU A 423 1.06 -9.77 9.15
C LEU A 423 1.65 -8.69 10.07
N THR A 424 2.95 -8.75 10.33
CA THR A 424 3.63 -7.81 11.24
C THR A 424 3.85 -6.44 10.62
N SER A 425 3.96 -6.37 9.30
CA SER A 425 4.20 -5.13 8.56
C SER A 425 2.93 -4.51 7.97
N ALA A 426 1.74 -5.05 8.22
CA ALA A 426 0.49 -4.53 7.66
C ALA A 426 0.13 -3.14 8.25
N SER A 427 0.21 -2.09 7.43
CA SER A 427 -0.14 -0.69 7.80
C SER A 427 -1.37 -0.15 7.06
N GLY A 428 -1.91 -0.91 6.10
CA GLY A 428 -3.00 -0.46 5.22
C GLY A 428 -4.25 -0.06 6.00
N ALA A 429 -4.81 -1.00 6.76
CA ALA A 429 -5.89 -0.74 7.71
C ALA A 429 -5.88 -1.81 8.79
N ASN A 430 -5.93 -1.40 10.06
CA ASN A 430 -6.01 -2.31 11.20
C ASN A 430 -7.36 -2.09 11.87
N LEU A 431 -8.32 -2.95 11.55
CA LEU A 431 -9.70 -2.83 12.01
C LEU A 431 -10.04 -3.90 13.05
N PHE A 432 -11.05 -3.61 13.87
CA PHE A 432 -11.56 -4.50 14.89
C PHE A 432 -13.02 -4.88 14.63
N TRP A 433 -13.36 -6.13 14.90
CA TRP A 433 -14.73 -6.65 14.85
C TRP A 433 -14.96 -7.65 15.99
N SER A 434 -16.18 -7.71 16.52
CA SER A 434 -16.53 -8.65 17.60
C SER A 434 -17.43 -9.78 17.12
N ARG A 435 -17.10 -11.02 17.51
CA ARG A 435 -17.96 -12.18 17.26
C ARG A 435 -19.24 -12.17 18.09
N ALA A 436 -19.22 -11.58 19.29
CA ALA A 436 -20.38 -11.56 20.18
C ALA A 436 -21.51 -10.67 19.59
N PRO A 437 -22.69 -11.23 19.25
CA PRO A 437 -23.76 -10.46 18.64
C PRO A 437 -24.21 -9.29 19.52
N GLY A 438 -24.29 -8.09 18.94
CA GLY A 438 -24.72 -6.88 19.63
C GLY A 438 -23.65 -6.14 20.42
N LYS A 439 -22.40 -6.65 20.48
CA LYS A 439 -21.26 -5.91 21.04
C LYS A 439 -20.61 -5.07 19.95
N PHE A 440 -20.95 -3.78 19.92
CA PHE A 440 -20.39 -2.85 18.96
C PHE A 440 -19.03 -2.35 19.45
N VAL A 441 -18.05 -2.37 18.57
CA VAL A 441 -16.69 -1.90 18.84
C VAL A 441 -16.34 -0.76 17.90
N ASN A 442 -15.57 0.20 18.39
CA ASN A 442 -14.96 1.20 17.53
C ASN A 442 -14.00 0.47 16.58
N LYS A 443 -14.21 0.68 15.27
CA LYS A 443 -13.45 0.00 14.22
C LYS A 443 -11.94 0.27 14.25
N ASN A 444 -11.50 1.40 14.80
CA ASN A 444 -10.10 1.82 14.84
C ASN A 444 -9.39 1.44 16.14
N SER A 445 -10.07 1.57 17.29
CA SER A 445 -9.46 1.33 18.61
C SER A 445 -9.82 -0.02 19.24
N GLY A 446 -10.88 -0.67 18.76
CA GLY A 446 -11.41 -1.91 19.34
C GLY A 446 -12.11 -1.73 20.69
N ALA A 447 -12.26 -0.48 21.16
CA ALA A 447 -13.00 -0.17 22.39
C ALA A 447 -14.51 -0.43 22.19
N GLU A 448 -15.16 -0.95 23.21
CA GLU A 448 -16.61 -1.17 23.20
C GLU A 448 -17.36 0.16 23.24
N VAL A 449 -18.37 0.30 22.39
CA VAL A 449 -19.22 1.48 22.32
C VAL A 449 -20.49 1.21 23.13
N PHE A 450 -20.58 1.83 24.32
CA PHE A 450 -21.75 1.68 25.17
C PHE A 450 -22.88 2.61 24.73
N GLN A 451 -24.14 2.14 24.86
CA GLN A 451 -25.32 2.97 24.66
C GLN A 451 -25.33 4.22 25.56
N THR A 452 -24.76 4.12 26.77
CA THR A 452 -24.67 5.23 27.74
C THR A 452 -23.67 6.32 27.34
N GLN A 453 -22.74 6.03 26.42
CA GLN A 453 -21.76 6.98 25.90
C GLN A 453 -22.27 7.71 24.64
N THR A 454 -23.45 7.32 24.13
CA THR A 454 -24.06 8.00 22.98
C THR A 454 -24.74 9.29 23.46
N PRO A 455 -24.57 10.44 22.75
CA PRO A 455 -25.21 11.71 23.13
C PRO A 455 -26.72 11.57 23.34
N ALA A 456 -27.25 12.28 24.34
CA ALA A 456 -28.66 12.22 24.71
C ALA A 456 -29.56 12.54 23.49
N GLY A 457 -30.40 11.57 23.10
CA GLY A 457 -31.36 11.72 22.00
C GLY A 457 -31.00 10.97 20.70
N ALA A 458 -29.80 10.40 20.59
CA ALA A 458 -29.47 9.49 19.49
C ALA A 458 -29.82 8.03 19.88
N PRO A 459 -30.43 7.24 18.97
CA PRO A 459 -30.59 5.81 19.21
C PRO A 459 -29.20 5.19 19.26
N GLY A 460 -28.72 4.85 20.46
CA GLY A 460 -27.43 4.18 20.63
C GLY A 460 -27.40 2.83 19.93
N PRO A 461 -26.22 2.19 19.84
CA PRO A 461 -26.04 0.98 19.06
C PRO A 461 -26.90 -0.16 19.61
N GLN A 462 -27.84 -0.65 18.80
CA GLN A 462 -28.72 -1.77 19.13
C GLN A 462 -28.79 -2.74 17.96
N PHE A 463 -28.63 -4.04 18.23
CA PHE A 463 -28.75 -5.10 17.24
C PHE A 463 -30.04 -5.90 17.48
N THR A 464 -30.94 -5.92 16.50
CA THR A 464 -32.22 -6.66 16.57
C THR A 464 -32.31 -7.77 15.53
N GLY A 465 -31.21 -8.07 14.84
CA GLY A 465 -31.13 -9.06 13.78
C GLY A 465 -30.79 -10.47 14.26
N THR A 466 -30.57 -11.38 13.31
CA THR A 466 -30.12 -12.76 13.57
C THR A 466 -28.60 -12.87 13.62
N VAL A 467 -28.05 -13.90 14.27
CA VAL A 467 -26.58 -14.13 14.33
C VAL A 467 -25.95 -14.23 12.93
N ARG A 468 -26.70 -14.69 11.93
CA ARG A 468 -26.25 -14.74 10.54
C ARG A 468 -26.04 -13.34 9.95
N GLU A 469 -26.97 -12.42 10.19
CA GLU A 469 -26.83 -11.01 9.78
C GLU A 469 -25.67 -10.35 10.54
N TRP A 470 -25.42 -10.75 11.79
CA TRP A 470 -24.23 -10.32 12.53
C TRP A 470 -22.93 -10.74 11.83
N TYR A 471 -22.82 -11.98 11.34
CA TYR A 471 -21.64 -12.42 10.59
C TYR A 471 -21.47 -11.73 9.23
N GLU A 472 -22.53 -11.18 8.64
CA GLU A 472 -22.41 -10.34 7.44
C GLU A 472 -21.72 -9.00 7.75
N THR A 473 -21.86 -8.48 8.97
CA THR A 473 -21.11 -7.27 9.41
C THR A 473 -19.59 -7.51 9.45
N LEU A 474 -19.12 -8.74 9.70
CA LEU A 474 -17.69 -9.06 9.54
C LEU A 474 -17.25 -8.85 8.08
N THR A 475 -18.08 -9.26 7.13
CA THR A 475 -17.77 -9.07 5.69
C THR A 475 -17.77 -7.58 5.33
N GLU A 476 -18.65 -6.77 5.93
CA GLU A 476 -18.61 -5.32 5.80
C GLU A 476 -17.28 -4.74 6.30
N THR A 477 -16.80 -5.13 7.48
CA THR A 477 -15.50 -4.66 8.00
C THR A 477 -14.32 -5.06 7.12
N VAL A 478 -14.35 -6.27 6.53
CA VAL A 478 -13.34 -6.72 5.56
C VAL A 478 -13.40 -5.87 4.28
N ILE A 479 -14.60 -5.51 3.82
CA ILE A 479 -14.78 -4.62 2.66
C ILE A 479 -14.29 -3.19 2.97
N ASP A 480 -14.52 -2.66 4.18
CA ASP A 480 -13.98 -1.35 4.58
C ASP A 480 -12.45 -1.36 4.63
N CYS A 481 -11.85 -2.42 5.17
CA CYS A 481 -10.40 -2.65 5.12
C CYS A 481 -9.90 -2.64 3.66
N ALA A 482 -10.55 -3.39 2.78
CA ALA A 482 -10.20 -3.46 1.36
C ALA A 482 -10.32 -2.11 0.65
N ASN A 483 -11.36 -1.34 0.94
CA ASN A 483 -11.57 -0.02 0.34
C ASN A 483 -10.57 1.00 0.90
N THR A 484 -10.18 0.89 2.17
CA THR A 484 -9.13 1.72 2.76
C THR A 484 -7.77 1.43 2.11
N ILE A 485 -7.43 0.16 1.87
CA ILE A 485 -6.23 -0.21 1.08
C ILE A 485 -6.31 0.39 -0.33
N HIS A 486 -7.48 0.39 -0.98
CA HIS A 486 -7.64 1.00 -2.30
C HIS A 486 -7.36 2.51 -2.26
N ARG A 487 -7.90 3.20 -1.25
CA ARG A 487 -7.66 4.63 -1.04
C ARG A 487 -6.17 4.89 -0.87
N LYS A 488 -5.46 4.14 -0.01
CA LYS A 488 -4.03 4.34 0.28
C LYS A 488 -3.09 3.99 -0.88
N THR A 489 -3.44 2.97 -1.65
CA THR A 489 -2.55 2.45 -2.70
C THR A 489 -2.80 3.06 -4.07
N LEU A 490 -4.05 3.49 -4.36
CA LEU A 490 -4.49 3.96 -5.67
C LEU A 490 -4.14 3.00 -6.82
N ARG A 491 -4.14 1.68 -6.55
CA ARG A 491 -3.86 0.64 -7.57
C ARG A 491 -5.04 -0.30 -7.74
N GLY A 492 -5.62 -0.73 -6.63
CA GLY A 492 -6.78 -1.59 -6.61
C GLY A 492 -7.20 -1.87 -5.19
N SER A 493 -8.38 -2.44 -5.04
CA SER A 493 -8.83 -2.87 -3.73
C SER A 493 -8.42 -4.31 -3.46
N ALA A 494 -8.24 -4.64 -2.18
CA ALA A 494 -7.84 -5.98 -1.75
C ALA A 494 -8.68 -7.08 -2.43
N ASN A 495 -7.99 -8.16 -2.79
CA ASN A 495 -8.52 -9.26 -3.60
C ASN A 495 -8.25 -10.64 -2.98
N PHE A 496 -7.45 -10.72 -1.93
CA PHE A 496 -7.24 -11.95 -1.18
C PHE A 496 -7.32 -11.72 0.32
N MET A 497 -7.57 -12.81 1.05
CA MET A 497 -7.47 -12.84 2.50
C MET A 497 -6.94 -14.18 3.01
N VAL A 498 -6.19 -14.14 4.12
CA VAL A 498 -5.66 -15.33 4.81
C VAL A 498 -6.27 -15.38 6.21
N VAL A 499 -6.83 -16.55 6.57
CA VAL A 499 -7.54 -16.76 7.84
C VAL A 499 -7.10 -18.04 8.53
N GLY A 500 -7.20 -18.04 9.87
CA GLY A 500 -7.11 -19.26 10.66
C GLY A 500 -8.40 -20.09 10.62
N PRO A 501 -8.38 -21.35 11.12
CA PRO A 501 -9.55 -22.24 11.08
C PRO A 501 -10.78 -21.72 11.84
N ASP A 502 -10.59 -21.02 12.95
CA ASP A 502 -11.68 -20.51 13.78
C ASP A 502 -12.48 -19.42 13.06
N VAL A 503 -11.80 -18.50 12.39
CA VAL A 503 -12.44 -17.46 11.56
C VAL A 503 -13.00 -18.06 10.28
N ALA A 504 -12.33 -19.03 9.67
CA ALA A 504 -12.87 -19.74 8.52
C ALA A 504 -14.25 -20.35 8.81
N THR A 505 -14.47 -20.85 10.03
CA THR A 505 -15.77 -21.37 10.47
C THR A 505 -16.87 -20.29 10.46
N ILE A 506 -16.54 -19.05 10.86
CA ILE A 506 -17.48 -17.90 10.78
C ILE A 506 -17.81 -17.61 9.32
N LEU A 507 -16.80 -17.54 8.45
CA LEU A 507 -16.99 -17.25 7.03
C LEU A 507 -17.79 -18.34 6.32
N GLU A 508 -17.50 -19.61 6.59
CA GLU A 508 -18.22 -20.77 6.04
C GLU A 508 -19.70 -20.79 6.47
N SER A 509 -20.03 -20.21 7.63
CA SER A 509 -21.42 -20.05 8.10
C SER A 509 -22.16 -18.85 7.48
N SER A 510 -21.44 -17.97 6.78
CA SER A 510 -22.02 -16.83 6.06
C SER A 510 -22.52 -17.23 4.68
N VAL A 511 -23.54 -16.51 4.20
CA VAL A 511 -24.16 -16.67 2.86
C VAL A 511 -23.24 -16.23 1.74
N LEU A 512 -22.36 -15.28 2.05
CA LEU A 512 -21.51 -14.61 1.08
C LEU A 512 -20.31 -15.47 0.70
N TYR A 513 -20.05 -16.54 1.46
CA TYR A 513 -18.98 -17.48 1.19
C TYR A 513 -19.39 -18.51 0.13
N ARG A 514 -18.52 -18.72 -0.85
CA ARG A 514 -18.65 -19.76 -1.85
C ARG A 514 -17.42 -20.66 -1.83
N PRO A 515 -17.57 -21.97 -1.54
CA PRO A 515 -16.45 -22.89 -1.56
C PRO A 515 -15.93 -23.05 -3.00
N SER A 516 -14.61 -23.18 -3.13
CA SER A 516 -13.93 -23.44 -4.40
C SER A 516 -13.36 -24.85 -4.35
N TYR A 517 -13.92 -25.77 -5.12
CA TYR A 517 -13.37 -27.12 -5.25
C TYR A 517 -12.50 -27.20 -6.50
N SER A 518 -11.22 -27.56 -6.34
CA SER A 518 -10.39 -27.94 -7.47
C SER A 518 -10.65 -29.41 -7.82
N LEU A 519 -11.20 -29.64 -9.00
CA LEU A 519 -11.34 -30.97 -9.59
C LEU A 519 -10.04 -31.29 -10.33
N ASP A 520 -9.42 -32.43 -10.01
CA ASP A 520 -8.27 -32.94 -10.75
C ASP A 520 -8.69 -33.38 -12.17
N GLY A 521 -7.71 -33.62 -13.06
CA GLY A 521 -7.94 -34.07 -14.44
C GLY A 521 -8.73 -35.37 -14.58
N ASP A 522 -8.80 -36.17 -13.51
CA ASP A 522 -9.61 -37.40 -13.42
C ASP A 522 -11.00 -37.17 -12.77
N GLY A 523 -11.42 -35.92 -12.57
CA GLY A 523 -12.74 -35.58 -12.00
C GLY A 523 -12.88 -35.89 -10.51
N GLN A 524 -11.81 -36.28 -9.84
CA GLN A 524 -11.77 -36.45 -8.39
C GLN A 524 -11.54 -35.09 -7.72
N VAL A 525 -12.26 -34.82 -6.62
CA VAL A 525 -11.98 -33.66 -5.78
C VAL A 525 -10.60 -33.89 -5.16
N GLY A 526 -9.63 -33.03 -5.51
CA GLY A 526 -8.30 -33.08 -4.90
C GLY A 526 -8.44 -33.04 -3.38
N ALA A 527 -7.68 -33.86 -2.66
CA ALA A 527 -7.79 -33.96 -1.21
C ALA A 527 -7.65 -32.57 -0.58
N PRO A 528 -8.71 -32.03 0.07
CA PRO A 528 -8.61 -30.76 0.75
C PRO A 528 -7.72 -30.98 1.98
N MET A 529 -6.75 -30.11 2.20
CA MET A 529 -5.66 -30.21 3.19
C MET A 529 -4.36 -30.80 2.64
N SER A 530 -3.80 -30.08 1.66
CA SER A 530 -2.35 -30.01 1.49
C SER A 530 -1.72 -29.34 2.73
N LEU A 531 -0.54 -29.77 3.14
CA LEU A 531 0.18 -29.21 4.30
C LEU A 531 0.54 -27.73 4.04
N GLY A 532 -0.16 -26.79 4.68
CA GLY A 532 0.12 -25.35 4.58
C GLY A 532 -1.13 -24.50 4.43
N ALA A 533 -0.94 -23.29 3.90
CA ALA A 533 -2.05 -22.44 3.49
C ALA A 533 -2.68 -23.00 2.19
N GLU A 534 -4.01 -23.07 2.13
CA GLU A 534 -4.72 -23.57 0.95
C GLU A 534 -5.88 -22.64 0.59
N LYS A 535 -6.15 -22.50 -0.72
CA LYS A 535 -7.32 -21.78 -1.21
C LYS A 535 -8.59 -22.60 -0.96
N VAL A 536 -9.47 -22.11 -0.10
CA VAL A 536 -10.71 -22.84 0.29
C VAL A 536 -11.93 -22.32 -0.47
N GLY A 537 -11.94 -21.05 -0.85
CA GLY A 537 -13.13 -20.44 -1.44
C GLY A 537 -12.96 -19.00 -1.86
N THR A 538 -14.11 -18.39 -2.15
CA THR A 538 -14.22 -16.96 -2.42
C THR A 538 -15.30 -16.34 -1.53
N LEU A 539 -15.03 -15.13 -1.04
CA LEU A 539 -16.00 -14.33 -0.27
C LEU A 539 -16.54 -13.22 -1.18
N SER A 540 -17.87 -13.11 -1.29
CA SER A 540 -18.56 -12.11 -2.11
C SER A 540 -18.12 -12.09 -3.59
N ASN A 541 -17.63 -13.22 -4.10
CA ASN A 541 -17.04 -13.36 -5.44
C ASN A 541 -15.89 -12.35 -5.74
N ARG A 542 -15.25 -11.82 -4.71
CA ARG A 542 -14.20 -10.79 -4.81
C ARG A 542 -12.91 -11.21 -4.14
N PHE A 543 -12.98 -11.70 -2.91
CA PHE A 543 -11.80 -12.08 -2.14
C PHE A 543 -11.55 -13.59 -2.29
N THR A 544 -10.34 -13.99 -2.68
CA THR A 544 -9.90 -15.37 -2.54
C THR A 544 -9.54 -15.65 -1.09
N VAL A 545 -10.14 -16.68 -0.51
CA VAL A 545 -9.96 -17.04 0.90
C VAL A 545 -8.95 -18.18 1.00
N TYR A 546 -7.84 -17.90 1.67
CA TYR A 546 -6.82 -18.88 2.04
C TYR A 546 -6.96 -19.25 3.51
N LYS A 547 -6.94 -20.55 3.81
CA LYS A 547 -6.97 -21.09 5.16
C LYS A 547 -5.61 -21.66 5.49
N ASP A 548 -4.99 -21.15 6.55
CA ASP A 548 -3.75 -21.70 7.10
C ASP A 548 -4.00 -22.18 8.54
N PRO A 549 -3.84 -23.48 8.84
CA PRO A 549 -4.01 -24.02 10.19
C PRO A 549 -3.13 -23.35 11.26
N TYR A 550 -1.99 -22.79 10.86
CA TYR A 550 -1.02 -22.19 11.78
C TYR A 550 -1.15 -20.66 11.88
N PHE A 551 -2.12 -20.07 11.20
CA PHE A 551 -2.38 -18.65 11.27
C PHE A 551 -2.92 -18.24 12.66
N PRO A 552 -2.62 -17.03 13.16
CA PRO A 552 -3.19 -16.56 14.41
C PRO A 552 -4.72 -16.62 14.41
N ARG A 553 -5.29 -17.22 15.46
CA ARG A 553 -6.72 -17.54 15.56
C ARG A 553 -7.63 -16.32 15.40
N ASN A 554 -7.22 -15.18 15.93
CA ASN A 554 -8.02 -13.96 16.03
C ASN A 554 -7.71 -12.91 14.96
N LYS A 555 -6.94 -13.24 13.93
CA LYS A 555 -6.58 -12.27 12.88
C LYS A 555 -7.00 -12.75 11.50
N ILE A 556 -7.32 -11.78 10.66
CA ILE A 556 -7.53 -11.92 9.23
C ILE A 556 -6.51 -11.00 8.55
N LEU A 557 -5.68 -11.54 7.67
CA LEU A 557 -4.85 -10.74 6.78
C LEU A 557 -5.66 -10.47 5.51
N VAL A 558 -5.77 -9.21 5.11
CA VAL A 558 -6.42 -8.77 3.87
C VAL A 558 -5.37 -8.06 3.02
N GLY A 559 -5.28 -8.38 1.74
CA GLY A 559 -4.24 -7.82 0.88
C GLY A 559 -4.66 -7.62 -0.56
N TYR A 560 -3.95 -6.71 -1.22
CA TYR A 560 -4.07 -6.49 -2.66
C TYR A 560 -2.81 -6.99 -3.39
N LYS A 561 -3.05 -7.79 -4.45
CA LYS A 561 -2.04 -8.15 -5.44
C LYS A 561 -2.57 -7.86 -6.84
N GLY A 562 -1.91 -6.96 -7.58
CA GLY A 562 -2.28 -6.64 -8.95
C GLY A 562 -1.85 -7.70 -9.97
N GLY A 563 -2.23 -7.48 -11.23
CA GLY A 563 -1.85 -8.36 -12.35
C GLY A 563 -0.39 -8.17 -12.77
N SER A 564 0.17 -7.00 -12.48
CA SER A 564 1.57 -6.69 -12.68
C SER A 564 2.37 -6.93 -11.40
N TYR A 565 3.63 -7.33 -11.55
CA TYR A 565 4.57 -7.51 -10.44
C TYR A 565 4.90 -6.20 -9.70
N LEU A 566 4.66 -5.05 -10.33
CA LEU A 566 4.83 -3.71 -9.75
C LEU A 566 3.67 -3.29 -8.83
N GLU A 567 2.57 -4.05 -8.82
CA GLU A 567 1.34 -3.72 -8.09
C GLU A 567 1.20 -4.58 -6.84
N THR A 568 2.28 -4.68 -6.05
CA THR A 568 2.30 -5.43 -4.78
C THR A 568 3.18 -4.72 -3.76
N GLY A 569 2.87 -4.91 -2.48
CA GLY A 569 3.65 -4.33 -1.40
C GLY A 569 4.90 -5.12 -1.04
N TYR A 570 4.92 -6.43 -1.28
CA TYR A 570 5.98 -7.33 -0.82
C TYR A 570 6.64 -8.05 -2.01
N VAL A 571 7.97 -8.10 -1.98
CA VAL A 571 8.75 -8.79 -3.01
C VAL A 571 9.50 -9.96 -2.40
N TYR A 572 9.22 -11.15 -2.94
CA TYR A 572 9.99 -12.37 -2.72
C TYR A 572 10.92 -12.59 -3.92
N ALA A 573 12.23 -12.62 -3.67
CA ALA A 573 13.25 -12.63 -4.70
C ALA A 573 14.13 -13.89 -4.65
N PRO A 574 13.64 -15.04 -5.13
CA PRO A 574 14.40 -16.29 -5.07
C PRO A 574 15.66 -16.21 -5.93
N TYR A 575 16.80 -16.66 -5.39
CA TYR A 575 18.07 -16.70 -6.12
C TYR A 575 18.40 -18.14 -6.53
N VAL A 576 18.59 -19.01 -5.54
CA VAL A 576 18.88 -20.44 -5.73
C VAL A 576 17.86 -21.23 -4.91
N PRO A 577 16.76 -21.72 -5.53
CA PRO A 577 15.66 -22.35 -4.83
C PRO A 577 16.04 -23.60 -4.00
N LEU A 578 16.86 -24.51 -4.52
CA LEU A 578 17.29 -25.72 -3.82
C LEU A 578 18.75 -26.06 -4.16
N ILE A 579 19.57 -26.30 -3.16
CA ILE A 579 20.92 -26.85 -3.28
C ILE A 579 20.94 -28.09 -2.39
N VAL A 580 21.31 -29.23 -2.94
CA VAL A 580 21.40 -30.49 -2.17
C VAL A 580 22.84 -30.95 -2.18
N THR A 581 23.38 -31.30 -1.02
CA THR A 581 24.73 -31.87 -0.97
C THR A 581 24.70 -33.33 -1.44
N PRO A 582 25.80 -33.87 -1.98
CA PRO A 582 25.94 -35.32 -2.06
C PRO A 582 25.84 -35.94 -0.65
N THR A 583 25.50 -37.23 -0.59
CA THR A 583 25.50 -37.99 0.67
C THR A 583 26.95 -38.14 1.15
N ILE A 584 27.24 -37.58 2.32
CA ILE A 584 28.58 -37.64 2.94
C ILE A 584 28.52 -38.60 4.12
N PHE A 585 29.46 -39.53 4.18
CA PHE A 585 29.62 -40.44 5.33
C PHE A 585 30.58 -39.83 6.33
N ALA A 586 30.16 -39.75 7.59
CA ALA A 586 31.05 -39.33 8.66
C ALA A 586 32.18 -40.36 8.87
N PRO A 587 33.47 -39.95 8.93
CA PRO A 587 34.58 -40.88 9.12
C PRO A 587 34.54 -41.64 10.45
N GLU A 588 33.94 -41.04 11.48
CA GLU A 588 33.91 -41.58 12.83
C GLU A 588 32.91 -42.74 13.04
N ASP A 589 31.76 -42.70 12.36
CA ASP A 589 30.62 -43.59 12.63
C ASP A 589 29.94 -44.12 11.37
N PHE A 590 30.47 -43.78 10.18
CA PHE A 590 29.91 -44.11 8.87
C PHE A 590 28.43 -43.69 8.71
N THR A 591 27.96 -42.73 9.50
CA THR A 591 26.58 -42.25 9.37
C THR A 591 26.43 -41.38 8.12
N PRO A 592 25.50 -41.69 7.21
CA PRO A 592 25.18 -40.83 6.08
C PRO A 592 24.53 -39.52 6.54
N ARG A 593 24.97 -38.42 5.93
CA ARG A 593 24.48 -37.06 6.15
C ARG A 593 24.18 -36.41 4.81
N LYS A 594 23.04 -35.71 4.72
CA LYS A 594 22.64 -34.97 3.53
C LYS A 594 22.04 -33.62 3.92
N GLY A 595 22.48 -32.58 3.25
CA GLY A 595 22.06 -31.20 3.49
C GLY A 595 21.23 -30.66 2.33
N VAL A 596 20.27 -29.81 2.66
CA VAL A 596 19.49 -29.01 1.72
C VAL A 596 19.64 -27.53 2.09
N MET A 597 19.81 -26.67 1.10
CA MET A 597 19.98 -25.23 1.26
C MET A 597 19.17 -24.46 0.23
N THR A 598 18.63 -23.32 0.61
CA THR A 598 17.98 -22.37 -0.31
C THR A 598 18.54 -20.96 -0.10
N ARG A 599 18.52 -20.15 -1.15
CA ARG A 599 18.93 -18.73 -1.13
C ARG A 599 17.88 -17.86 -1.78
N TYR A 600 17.43 -16.82 -1.08
CA TYR A 600 16.41 -15.91 -1.55
C TYR A 600 16.54 -14.55 -0.86
N GLY A 601 16.10 -13.49 -1.52
CA GLY A 601 15.89 -12.17 -0.93
C GLY A 601 14.41 -11.98 -0.57
N LYS A 602 14.14 -11.14 0.43
CA LYS A 602 12.78 -10.73 0.78
C LYS A 602 12.78 -9.26 1.20
N LYS A 603 11.76 -8.51 0.82
CA LYS A 603 11.64 -7.11 1.22
C LYS A 603 10.20 -6.64 1.18
N MET A 604 9.78 -6.02 2.27
CA MET A 604 8.60 -5.17 2.34
C MET A 604 8.93 -3.85 1.62
N VAL A 605 8.26 -3.57 0.50
CA VAL A 605 8.42 -2.34 -0.30
C VAL A 605 7.35 -1.33 0.09
N ARG A 606 6.08 -1.74 0.18
CA ARG A 606 4.96 -0.89 0.61
C ARG A 606 3.99 -1.65 1.50
N ALA A 607 3.98 -1.30 2.78
CA ALA A 607 3.14 -1.92 3.80
C ALA A 607 1.63 -1.67 3.60
N ASP A 608 1.26 -0.59 2.90
CA ASP A 608 -0.14 -0.15 2.75
C ASP A 608 -1.02 -1.07 1.89
N PHE A 609 -0.41 -2.01 1.17
CA PHE A 609 -1.12 -3.04 0.40
C PHE A 609 -1.76 -4.12 1.27
N TYR A 610 -1.40 -4.17 2.56
CA TYR A 610 -1.82 -5.19 3.49
C TYR A 610 -2.48 -4.56 4.72
N GLY A 611 -3.62 -5.10 5.12
CA GLY A 611 -4.36 -4.70 6.32
C GLY A 611 -4.73 -5.92 7.16
N THR A 612 -5.10 -5.68 8.40
CA THR A 612 -5.57 -6.71 9.32
C THR A 612 -6.95 -6.41 9.86
N VAL A 613 -7.75 -7.46 10.04
CA VAL A 613 -8.99 -7.39 10.82
C VAL A 613 -8.82 -8.31 12.03
N THR A 614 -8.91 -7.73 13.22
CA THR A 614 -8.82 -8.47 14.49
C THR A 614 -10.22 -8.83 14.95
N VAL A 615 -10.46 -10.13 15.10
CA VAL A 615 -11.74 -10.70 15.56
C VAL A 615 -11.67 -10.90 17.07
N LEU A 616 -12.53 -10.20 17.79
CA LEU A 616 -12.68 -10.29 19.25
C LEU A 616 -13.74 -11.33 19.61
N ASP A 617 -13.70 -11.80 20.85
CA ASP A 617 -14.72 -12.68 21.46
C ASP A 617 -14.96 -14.00 20.72
N LEU A 618 -13.89 -14.62 20.19
CA LEU A 618 -13.97 -15.91 19.48
C LEU A 618 -14.53 -17.06 20.32
N ASP A 619 -14.43 -16.96 21.65
CA ASP A 619 -14.91 -17.99 22.58
C ASP A 619 -16.44 -17.92 22.83
N VAL A 620 -17.13 -16.93 22.25
CA VAL A 620 -18.58 -16.71 22.42
C VAL A 620 -19.36 -17.18 21.18
N ILE A 621 -20.43 -17.94 21.38
CA ILE A 621 -21.35 -18.44 20.33
C ILE A 621 -22.77 -17.95 20.61
#